data_AF-A0A9D1VMU1-F1
#
_entry.id   AF-A0A9D1VMU1-F1
#
_cell.length_a   1.000
_cell.length_b   1.000
_cell.length_c   1.000
_cell.angle_alpha   90.00
_cell.angle_beta   90.00
_cell.angle_gamma   90.00
#
_symmetry.space_group_name_H-M   'P 1'
#
loop_
_entity.id
_entity.type
_entity.pdbx_description
1 polymer ?
#
loop_
_entity_poly.entity_id
_entity_poly.type
_entity_poly.pdbx_seq_one_letter_code
_entity_poly.pdbx_strand_id
1 'polypeptide(L)'
;MEDQERRKQRQQEKKRRQQAVRRQWAILGGAAVMLILLIWGGTTIHAERQAVKEQQQEEAAQAAAAAAEEQEAEERRQQDRQAESEMETTMTSLESTVEELIADYDGNWSVYVEELEYENAFSINNQGMYPASLVKLYAMAATFENMERVMENETDYLGSEESARDTVAQLLENMIEISDNESYNELVRIQSSDRDFAEGCGFINDYLQEEGYTGTGVHTTLHPAASGTANDGMGDNVTCVEDCGKLLEQIYKGECGSQEESGEMLHLLLNQENTLKIPGGLPEGVEVAHKTGETSEVQHDVGIVYGENTDFILCIMVDNITSAANVYPQYHELTETVYDALNEI
;
A
#
# COMPACT_ATOMS: atom_id res chain seq x y z
N MET A 1 -109.73 -28.93 50.60
CA MET A 1 -108.33 -28.62 51.00
C MET A 1 -107.40 -28.43 49.81
N GLU A 2 -107.68 -29.01 48.64
CA GLU A 2 -106.82 -28.94 47.44
C GLU A 2 -106.40 -27.51 47.00
N ASP A 3 -107.19 -26.47 47.27
CA ASP A 3 -106.92 -25.15 46.68
C ASP A 3 -105.78 -24.36 47.35
N GLN A 4 -105.49 -24.65 48.63
CA GLN A 4 -104.33 -24.07 49.34
C GLN A 4 -103.01 -24.76 48.93
N GLU A 5 -103.06 -26.06 48.67
CA GLU A 5 -101.91 -26.80 48.15
C GLU A 5 -101.58 -26.38 46.71
N ARG A 6 -102.60 -26.18 45.86
CA ARG A 6 -102.42 -25.68 44.47
C ARG A 6 -101.71 -24.33 44.40
N ARG A 7 -101.97 -23.39 45.31
CA ARG A 7 -101.31 -22.07 45.31
C ARG A 7 -99.85 -22.12 45.79
N LYS A 8 -99.55 -22.92 46.82
CA LYS A 8 -98.16 -23.16 47.28
C LYS A 8 -97.34 -23.91 46.22
N GLN A 9 -97.93 -24.90 45.56
CA GLN A 9 -97.32 -25.60 44.43
C GLN A 9 -96.97 -24.65 43.28
N ARG A 10 -97.88 -23.75 42.87
CA ARG A 10 -97.60 -22.78 41.78
C ARG A 10 -96.48 -21.78 42.11
N GLN A 11 -96.36 -21.32 43.37
CA GLN A 11 -95.26 -20.44 43.79
C GLN A 11 -93.92 -21.20 43.90
N GLN A 12 -93.93 -22.43 44.42
CA GLN A 12 -92.76 -23.30 44.43
C GLN A 12 -92.30 -23.66 43.01
N GLU A 13 -93.23 -23.94 42.08
CA GLU A 13 -92.92 -24.17 40.67
C GLU A 13 -92.34 -22.92 40.00
N LYS A 14 -92.87 -21.72 40.26
CA LYS A 14 -92.28 -20.47 39.72
C LYS A 14 -90.86 -20.23 40.23
N LYS A 15 -90.61 -20.43 41.53
CA LYS A 15 -89.24 -20.33 42.10
C LYS A 15 -88.32 -21.41 41.56
N ARG A 16 -88.79 -22.66 41.42
CA ARG A 16 -88.04 -23.76 40.80
C ARG A 16 -87.74 -23.49 39.33
N ARG A 17 -88.69 -22.94 38.56
CA ARG A 17 -88.49 -22.52 37.17
C ARG A 17 -87.51 -21.37 37.06
N GLN A 18 -87.60 -20.34 37.91
CA GLN A 18 -86.64 -19.24 37.91
C GLN A 18 -85.23 -19.70 38.33
N GLN A 19 -85.11 -20.60 39.32
CA GLN A 19 -83.84 -21.21 39.69
C GLN A 19 -83.29 -22.14 38.60
N ALA A 20 -84.15 -22.91 37.92
CA ALA A 20 -83.76 -23.77 36.81
C ALA A 20 -83.27 -22.93 35.63
N VAL A 21 -83.99 -21.87 35.25
CA VAL A 21 -83.59 -20.92 34.20
C VAL A 21 -82.28 -20.22 34.58
N ARG A 22 -82.13 -19.72 35.82
CA ARG A 22 -80.86 -19.13 36.29
C ARG A 22 -79.69 -20.12 36.26
N ARG A 23 -79.91 -21.39 36.65
CA ARG A 23 -78.90 -22.45 36.54
C ARG A 23 -78.55 -22.75 35.08
N GLN A 24 -79.55 -22.79 34.20
CA GLN A 24 -79.35 -23.04 32.77
C GLN A 24 -78.57 -21.89 32.10
N TRP A 25 -78.88 -20.63 32.41
CA TRP A 25 -78.11 -19.47 31.95
C TRP A 25 -76.71 -19.40 32.57
N ALA A 26 -76.53 -19.82 33.81
CA ALA A 26 -75.19 -19.90 34.43
C ALA A 26 -74.32 -20.99 33.77
N ILE A 27 -74.89 -22.15 33.43
CA ILE A 27 -74.20 -23.23 32.71
C ILE A 27 -73.86 -22.79 31.28
N LEU A 28 -74.81 -22.18 30.56
CA LEU A 28 -74.59 -21.66 29.21
C LEU A 28 -73.55 -20.51 29.19
N GLY A 29 -73.61 -19.61 30.16
CA GLY A 29 -72.61 -18.54 30.33
C GLY A 29 -71.22 -19.08 30.66
N GLY A 30 -71.12 -20.06 31.56
CA GLY A 30 -69.85 -20.74 31.87
C GLY A 30 -69.27 -21.50 30.68
N ALA A 31 -70.12 -22.17 29.90
CA ALA A 31 -69.71 -22.86 28.67
C ALA A 31 -69.23 -21.88 27.60
N ALA A 32 -69.91 -20.74 27.42
CA ALA A 32 -69.49 -19.69 26.48
C ALA A 32 -68.14 -19.06 26.88
N VAL A 33 -67.93 -18.80 28.18
CA VAL A 33 -66.65 -18.30 28.69
C VAL A 33 -65.51 -19.30 28.47
N MET A 34 -65.74 -20.60 28.73
CA MET A 34 -64.74 -21.64 28.43
C MET A 34 -64.39 -21.71 26.94
N LEU A 35 -65.39 -21.60 26.06
CA LEU A 35 -65.18 -21.67 24.61
C LEU A 35 -64.37 -20.46 24.10
N ILE A 36 -64.63 -19.26 24.65
CA ILE A 36 -63.85 -18.05 24.36
C ILE A 36 -62.40 -18.21 24.85
N LEU A 37 -62.17 -18.74 26.06
CA LEU A 37 -60.82 -18.97 26.59
C LEU A 37 -60.04 -20.01 25.78
N LEU A 38 -60.70 -21.06 25.30
CA LEU A 38 -60.09 -22.07 24.42
C LEU A 38 -59.73 -21.51 23.04
N ILE A 39 -60.61 -20.70 22.44
CA ILE A 39 -60.32 -20.02 21.17
C ILE A 39 -59.16 -19.03 21.36
N TRP A 40 -59.21 -18.20 22.40
CA TRP A 40 -58.17 -17.21 22.68
C TRP A 40 -56.82 -17.87 22.95
N GLY A 41 -56.77 -18.89 23.81
CA GLY A 41 -55.56 -19.68 24.08
C GLY A 41 -55.04 -20.43 22.85
N GLY A 42 -55.92 -20.94 21.99
CA GLY A 42 -55.55 -21.55 20.72
C GLY A 42 -54.93 -20.55 19.74
N THR A 43 -55.49 -19.34 19.65
CA THR A 43 -54.97 -18.27 18.79
C THR A 43 -53.62 -17.72 19.28
N THR A 44 -53.42 -17.58 20.59
CA THR A 44 -52.14 -17.13 21.15
C THR A 44 -51.05 -18.17 20.95
N ILE A 45 -51.33 -19.45 21.20
CA ILE A 45 -50.37 -20.54 20.95
C ILE A 45 -50.02 -20.65 19.46
N HIS A 46 -50.98 -20.42 18.56
CA HIS A 46 -50.71 -20.41 17.12
C HIS A 46 -49.82 -19.23 16.71
N ALA A 47 -50.09 -18.03 17.22
CA ALA A 47 -49.29 -16.84 16.98
C ALA A 47 -47.85 -16.98 17.51
N GLU A 48 -47.67 -17.50 18.73
CA GLU A 48 -46.34 -17.77 19.31
C GLU A 48 -45.55 -18.79 18.49
N ARG A 49 -46.20 -19.88 18.06
CA ARG A 49 -45.56 -20.87 17.18
C ARG A 49 -45.18 -20.31 15.81
N GLN A 50 -45.96 -19.36 15.30
CA GLN A 50 -45.67 -18.70 14.04
C GLN A 50 -44.48 -17.75 14.19
N ALA A 51 -44.45 -16.95 15.25
CA ALA A 51 -43.31 -16.08 15.57
C ALA A 51 -42.00 -16.87 15.76
N VAL A 52 -42.04 -18.02 16.45
CA VAL A 52 -40.87 -18.90 16.59
C VAL A 52 -40.42 -19.46 15.24
N LYS A 53 -41.34 -19.81 14.35
CA LYS A 53 -40.99 -20.27 12.99
C LYS A 53 -40.38 -19.17 12.14
N GLU A 54 -40.94 -17.95 12.21
CA GLU A 54 -40.42 -16.78 11.51
C GLU A 54 -39.01 -16.44 12.02
N GLN A 55 -38.80 -16.44 13.34
CA GLN A 55 -37.48 -16.25 13.94
C GLN A 55 -36.49 -17.34 13.50
N GLN A 56 -36.89 -18.62 13.52
CA GLN A 56 -36.03 -19.71 13.05
C GLN A 56 -35.70 -19.61 11.56
N GLN A 57 -36.63 -19.13 10.73
CA GLN A 57 -36.39 -18.88 9.31
C GLN A 57 -35.44 -17.71 9.09
N GLU A 58 -35.56 -16.64 9.89
CA GLU A 58 -34.66 -15.49 9.84
C GLU A 58 -33.25 -15.87 10.28
N GLU A 59 -33.11 -16.59 11.40
CA GLU A 59 -31.82 -17.13 11.87
C GLU A 59 -31.19 -18.08 10.84
N ALA A 60 -31.98 -18.96 10.21
CA ALA A 60 -31.50 -19.85 9.16
C ALA A 60 -31.09 -19.09 7.89
N ALA A 61 -31.81 -18.03 7.52
CA ALA A 61 -31.47 -17.18 6.38
C ALA A 61 -30.17 -16.39 6.64
N GLN A 62 -30.00 -15.85 7.86
CA GLN A 62 -28.76 -15.18 8.27
C GLN A 62 -27.57 -16.14 8.27
N ALA A 63 -27.73 -17.35 8.80
CA ALA A 63 -26.68 -18.37 8.78
C ALA A 63 -26.31 -18.80 7.36
N ALA A 64 -27.29 -18.92 6.46
CA ALA A 64 -27.03 -19.21 5.04
C ALA A 64 -26.30 -18.06 4.33
N ALA A 65 -26.64 -16.80 4.63
CA ALA A 65 -25.94 -15.63 4.10
C ALA A 65 -24.49 -15.57 4.58
N ALA A 66 -24.25 -15.75 5.89
CA ALA A 66 -22.90 -15.79 6.44
C ALA A 66 -22.06 -16.93 5.86
N ALA A 67 -22.65 -18.11 5.66
CA ALA A 67 -21.96 -19.23 5.02
C ALA A 67 -21.62 -18.97 3.54
N ALA A 68 -22.49 -18.24 2.82
CA ALA A 68 -22.22 -17.82 1.45
C ALA A 68 -21.08 -16.79 1.40
N GLU A 69 -21.08 -15.78 2.29
CA GLU A 69 -19.99 -14.80 2.40
C GLU A 69 -18.65 -15.48 2.76
N GLU A 70 -18.67 -16.47 3.66
CA GLU A 70 -17.48 -17.25 4.01
C GLU A 70 -16.99 -18.10 2.83
N GLN A 71 -17.89 -18.72 2.07
CA GLN A 71 -17.53 -19.48 0.88
C GLN A 71 -16.91 -18.58 -0.19
N GLU A 72 -17.51 -17.42 -0.49
CA GLU A 72 -16.94 -16.45 -1.43
C GLU A 72 -15.59 -15.91 -0.96
N ALA A 73 -15.42 -15.68 0.35
CA ALA A 73 -14.14 -15.25 0.91
C ALA A 73 -13.07 -16.34 0.77
N GLU A 74 -13.42 -17.62 0.94
CA GLU A 74 -12.49 -18.72 0.74
C GLU A 74 -12.15 -18.94 -0.74
N GLU A 75 -13.11 -18.79 -1.65
CA GLU A 75 -12.85 -18.83 -3.10
C GLU A 75 -11.90 -17.70 -3.52
N ARG A 76 -12.10 -16.46 -3.02
CA ARG A 76 -11.17 -15.35 -3.25
C ARG A 76 -9.76 -15.64 -2.72
N ARG A 77 -9.64 -16.17 -1.49
CA ARG A 77 -8.33 -16.55 -0.93
C ARG A 77 -7.66 -17.69 -1.70
N GLN A 78 -8.43 -18.59 -2.31
CA GLN A 78 -7.87 -19.65 -3.15
C GLN A 78 -7.36 -19.11 -4.48
N GLN A 79 -8.08 -18.18 -5.09
CA GLN A 79 -7.65 -17.48 -6.30
C GLN A 79 -6.38 -16.67 -6.05
N ASP A 80 -6.35 -15.91 -4.95
CA ASP A 80 -5.21 -15.10 -4.52
C ASP A 80 -3.94 -15.95 -4.31
N ARG A 81 -4.04 -17.05 -3.54
CA ARG A 81 -2.93 -18.00 -3.37
C ARG A 81 -2.47 -18.66 -4.67
N GLN A 82 -3.38 -18.84 -5.63
CA GLN A 82 -3.02 -19.40 -6.93
C GLN A 82 -2.26 -18.35 -7.76
N ALA A 83 -2.73 -17.11 -7.78
CA ALA A 83 -2.07 -15.99 -8.45
C ALA A 83 -0.68 -15.73 -7.87
N GLU A 84 -0.52 -15.69 -6.55
CA GLU A 84 0.77 -15.59 -5.86
C GLU A 84 1.75 -16.69 -6.31
N SER A 85 1.29 -17.95 -6.38
CA SER A 85 2.13 -19.08 -6.81
C SER A 85 2.48 -19.04 -8.31
N GLU A 86 1.59 -18.55 -9.16
CA GLU A 86 1.84 -18.33 -10.58
C GLU A 86 2.85 -17.18 -10.77
N MET A 87 2.75 -16.13 -9.95
CA MET A 87 3.69 -15.00 -9.96
C MET A 87 5.09 -15.41 -9.48
N GLU A 88 5.20 -16.18 -8.39
CA GLU A 88 6.48 -16.73 -7.90
C GLU A 88 7.20 -17.55 -9.00
N THR A 89 6.42 -18.34 -9.76
CA THR A 89 6.94 -19.11 -10.90
C THR A 89 7.42 -18.19 -12.03
N THR A 90 6.67 -17.13 -12.33
CA THR A 90 7.01 -16.12 -13.33
C THR A 90 8.31 -15.40 -12.94
N MET A 91 8.43 -14.95 -11.70
CA MET A 91 9.62 -14.28 -11.17
C MET A 91 10.86 -15.17 -11.18
N THR A 92 10.72 -16.45 -10.85
CA THR A 92 11.83 -17.42 -10.97
C THR A 92 12.31 -17.57 -12.42
N SER A 93 11.38 -17.61 -13.38
CA SER A 93 11.72 -17.69 -14.80
C SER A 93 12.34 -16.39 -15.31
N LEU A 94 11.86 -15.24 -14.81
CA LEU A 94 12.36 -13.93 -15.15
C LEU A 94 13.80 -13.74 -14.64
N GLU A 95 14.10 -14.13 -13.40
CA GLU A 95 15.46 -14.10 -12.83
C GLU A 95 16.45 -14.81 -13.77
N SER A 96 16.12 -16.03 -14.20
CA SER A 96 16.97 -16.81 -15.12
C SER A 96 17.14 -16.11 -16.49
N THR A 97 16.07 -15.47 -16.98
CA THR A 97 16.08 -14.76 -18.27
C THR A 97 16.95 -13.51 -18.20
N VAL A 98 16.82 -12.72 -17.13
CA VAL A 98 17.63 -11.53 -16.89
C VAL A 98 19.10 -11.90 -16.71
N GLU A 99 19.41 -12.96 -15.94
CA GLU A 99 20.78 -13.42 -15.75
C GLU A 99 21.44 -13.83 -17.07
N GLU A 100 20.70 -14.52 -17.96
CA GLU A 100 21.20 -14.89 -19.29
C GLU A 100 21.42 -13.66 -20.19
N LEU A 101 20.50 -12.70 -20.21
CA LEU A 101 20.61 -11.48 -21.03
C LEU A 101 21.84 -10.66 -20.65
N ILE A 102 21.99 -10.33 -19.36
CA ILE A 102 23.05 -9.43 -18.92
C ILE A 102 24.44 -10.06 -18.98
N ALA A 103 24.54 -11.39 -19.05
CA ALA A 103 25.81 -12.09 -19.21
C ALA A 103 26.51 -11.79 -20.55
N ASP A 104 25.73 -11.44 -21.59
CA ASP A 104 26.22 -11.10 -22.92
C ASP A 104 26.41 -9.58 -23.12
N TYR A 105 26.00 -8.76 -22.15
CA TYR A 105 26.07 -7.30 -22.26
C TYR A 105 27.49 -6.74 -22.02
N ASP A 106 27.72 -5.51 -22.48
CA ASP A 106 29.00 -4.81 -22.26
C ASP A 106 28.97 -4.16 -20.88
N GLY A 107 30.06 -4.31 -20.11
CA GLY A 107 30.17 -3.83 -18.74
C GLY A 107 29.70 -4.84 -17.69
N ASN A 108 29.70 -4.41 -16.43
CA ASN A 108 29.15 -5.20 -15.32
C ASN A 108 27.78 -4.65 -14.96
N TRP A 109 26.78 -5.53 -14.94
CA TRP A 109 25.39 -5.19 -14.68
C TRP A 109 24.96 -5.76 -13.33
N SER A 110 24.49 -4.89 -12.46
CA SER A 110 23.74 -5.22 -11.26
C SER A 110 22.28 -4.88 -11.50
N VAL A 111 21.38 -5.83 -11.22
CA VAL A 111 19.94 -5.68 -11.49
C VAL A 111 19.16 -6.11 -10.25
N TYR A 112 18.12 -5.36 -9.91
CA TYR A 112 17.11 -5.75 -8.94
C TYR A 112 15.74 -5.59 -9.58
N VAL A 113 14.88 -6.59 -9.40
CA VAL A 113 13.49 -6.57 -9.85
C VAL A 113 12.61 -6.98 -8.67
N GLU A 114 11.56 -6.22 -8.44
CA GLU A 114 10.53 -6.54 -7.45
C GLU A 114 9.14 -6.33 -8.04
N GLU A 115 8.34 -7.38 -7.97
CA GLU A 115 6.91 -7.35 -8.28
C GLU A 115 6.14 -6.96 -7.02
N LEU A 116 5.31 -5.90 -7.09
CA LEU A 116 4.80 -5.21 -5.90
C LEU A 116 3.47 -5.72 -5.33
N GLU A 117 2.71 -6.56 -6.04
CA GLU A 117 1.45 -7.13 -5.53
C GLU A 117 1.71 -8.21 -4.47
N TYR A 118 2.68 -9.09 -4.72
CA TYR A 118 3.04 -10.19 -3.83
C TYR A 118 4.46 -10.05 -3.25
N GLU A 119 5.16 -8.94 -3.53
CA GLU A 119 6.48 -8.61 -3.00
C GLU A 119 7.55 -9.67 -3.36
N ASN A 120 7.40 -10.27 -4.54
CA ASN A 120 8.40 -11.19 -5.06
C ASN A 120 9.57 -10.39 -5.62
N ALA A 121 10.81 -10.67 -5.18
CA ALA A 121 11.98 -9.95 -5.63
C ALA A 121 13.18 -10.85 -5.88
N PHE A 122 14.06 -10.44 -6.80
CA PHE A 122 15.38 -11.02 -7.00
C PHE A 122 16.43 -9.94 -7.29
N SER A 123 17.69 -10.26 -7.02
CA SER A 123 18.84 -9.42 -7.36
C SER A 123 19.92 -10.24 -8.06
N ILE A 124 20.53 -9.67 -9.09
CA ILE A 124 21.63 -10.27 -9.85
C ILE A 124 22.84 -9.36 -9.74
N ASN A 125 23.98 -9.95 -9.37
CA ASN A 125 25.26 -9.26 -9.16
C ASN A 125 25.18 -8.05 -8.21
N ASN A 126 24.33 -8.10 -7.18
CA ASN A 126 24.23 -6.99 -6.22
C ASN A 126 25.58 -6.73 -5.53
N GLN A 127 26.07 -5.50 -5.64
CA GLN A 127 27.33 -5.05 -5.05
C GLN A 127 27.33 -3.52 -4.91
N GLY A 128 28.19 -3.00 -4.04
CA GLY A 128 28.41 -1.56 -3.93
C GLY A 128 29.12 -1.02 -5.17
N MET A 129 28.54 0.00 -5.79
CA MET A 129 29.08 0.70 -6.97
C MET A 129 29.04 2.21 -6.74
N TYR A 130 29.86 2.95 -7.51
CA TYR A 130 29.77 4.41 -7.53
C TYR A 130 28.39 4.84 -8.08
N PRO A 131 27.57 5.59 -7.33
CA PRO A 131 26.15 5.79 -7.64
C PRO A 131 25.89 6.82 -8.75
N ALA A 132 26.89 7.62 -9.12
CA ALA A 132 26.67 8.87 -9.84
C ALA A 132 25.53 9.69 -9.18
N SER A 133 24.47 10.02 -9.92
CA SER A 133 23.33 10.78 -9.40
C SER A 133 22.29 9.95 -8.62
N LEU A 134 22.42 8.63 -8.52
CA LEU A 134 21.52 7.83 -7.68
C LEU A 134 21.63 8.19 -6.19
N VAL A 135 22.79 8.71 -5.76
CA VAL A 135 23.01 9.19 -4.38
C VAL A 135 22.00 10.27 -3.97
N LYS A 136 21.40 10.96 -4.94
CA LYS A 136 20.39 12.01 -4.72
C LYS A 136 19.08 11.45 -4.16
N LEU A 137 18.76 10.18 -4.42
CA LEU A 137 17.62 9.50 -3.81
C LEU A 137 17.73 9.51 -2.28
N TYR A 138 18.90 9.17 -1.77
CA TYR A 138 19.16 9.11 -0.34
C TYR A 138 19.28 10.49 0.30
N ALA A 139 19.83 11.47 -0.43
CA ALA A 139 19.80 12.86 0.03
C ALA A 139 18.35 13.38 0.12
N MET A 140 17.49 13.07 -0.85
CA MET A 140 16.06 13.41 -0.81
C MET A 140 15.37 12.75 0.38
N ALA A 141 15.49 11.43 0.53
CA ALA A 141 14.85 10.68 1.61
C ALA A 141 15.29 11.19 2.98
N ALA A 142 16.61 11.39 3.17
CA ALA A 142 17.14 11.97 4.41
C ALA A 142 16.73 13.43 4.62
N THR A 143 16.50 14.22 3.57
CA THR A 143 15.97 15.59 3.70
C THR A 143 14.53 15.59 4.20
N PHE A 144 13.68 14.68 3.69
CA PHE A 144 12.31 14.52 4.20
C PHE A 144 12.31 14.02 5.65
N GLU A 145 13.10 12.99 5.98
CA GLU A 145 13.23 12.51 7.35
C GLU A 145 13.69 13.61 8.32
N ASN A 146 14.66 14.43 7.89
CA ASN A 146 15.21 15.51 8.71
C ASN A 146 14.54 16.87 8.45
N MET A 147 13.32 16.92 7.90
CA MET A 147 12.71 18.16 7.42
C MET A 147 12.63 19.26 8.48
N GLU A 148 12.33 18.91 9.74
CA GLU A 148 12.31 19.87 10.85
C GLU A 148 13.69 20.56 11.03
N ARG A 149 14.78 19.79 11.03
CA ARG A 149 16.15 20.30 11.15
C ARG A 149 16.55 21.12 9.93
N VAL A 150 16.27 20.61 8.74
CA VAL A 150 16.58 21.28 7.47
C VAL A 150 15.91 22.65 7.42
N MET A 151 14.63 22.72 7.79
CA MET A 151 13.87 23.96 7.83
C MET A 151 14.35 24.92 8.92
N GLU A 152 14.71 24.43 10.11
CA GLU A 152 15.30 25.25 11.16
C GLU A 152 16.62 25.89 10.70
N ASN A 153 17.55 25.08 10.19
CA ASN A 153 18.86 25.54 9.72
C ASN A 153 18.73 26.57 8.57
N GLU A 154 17.86 26.29 7.59
CA GLU A 154 17.69 27.20 6.45
C GLU A 154 16.95 28.48 6.83
N THR A 155 16.00 28.41 7.77
CA THR A 155 15.32 29.59 8.31
C THR A 155 16.29 30.50 9.06
N ASP A 156 17.18 29.93 9.87
CA ASP A 156 18.20 30.69 10.59
C ASP A 156 19.21 31.34 9.64
N TYR A 157 19.58 30.65 8.56
CA TYR A 157 20.48 31.17 7.54
C TYR A 157 19.86 32.32 6.72
N LEU A 158 18.62 32.16 6.25
CA LEU A 158 17.95 33.14 5.39
C LEU A 158 17.21 34.24 6.16
N GLY A 159 16.90 34.00 7.44
CA GLY A 159 16.11 34.88 8.30
C GLY A 159 14.61 34.92 7.96
N SER A 160 14.10 33.92 7.22
CA SER A 160 12.70 33.83 6.79
C SER A 160 12.29 32.39 6.52
N GLU A 161 11.28 31.91 7.24
CA GLU A 161 10.71 30.55 7.07
C GLU A 161 10.10 30.35 5.67
N GLU A 162 9.47 31.39 5.12
CA GLU A 162 8.91 31.38 3.76
C GLU A 162 10.01 31.16 2.72
N SER A 163 11.11 31.92 2.82
CA SER A 163 12.25 31.78 1.90
C SER A 163 12.95 30.42 2.04
N ALA A 164 13.03 29.90 3.27
CA ALA A 164 13.60 28.58 3.53
C ALA A 164 12.78 27.47 2.86
N ARG A 165 11.45 27.53 2.99
CA ARG A 165 10.53 26.59 2.37
C ARG A 165 10.67 26.59 0.84
N ASP A 166 10.63 27.77 0.24
CA ASP A 166 10.78 27.93 -1.21
C ASP A 166 12.14 27.41 -1.69
N THR A 167 13.21 27.67 -0.93
CA THR A 167 14.55 27.22 -1.26
C THR A 167 14.66 25.71 -1.19
N VAL A 168 14.25 25.07 -0.09
CA VAL A 168 14.32 23.61 0.10
C VAL A 168 13.49 22.90 -0.97
N ALA A 169 12.28 23.37 -1.26
CA ALA A 169 11.44 22.82 -2.32
C ALA A 169 12.13 22.90 -3.69
N GLN A 170 12.68 24.07 -4.06
CA GLN A 170 13.38 24.22 -5.33
C GLN A 170 14.65 23.36 -5.42
N LEU A 171 15.38 23.19 -4.32
CA LEU A 171 16.55 22.32 -4.29
C LEU A 171 16.15 20.85 -4.49
N LEU A 172 15.08 20.37 -3.86
CA LEU A 172 14.55 19.02 -4.05
C LEU A 172 14.10 18.80 -5.50
N GLU A 173 13.30 19.71 -6.04
CA GLU A 173 12.84 19.71 -7.45
C GLU A 173 14.03 19.63 -8.41
N ASN A 174 14.98 20.56 -8.30
CA ASN A 174 16.14 20.59 -9.19
C ASN A 174 17.03 19.34 -9.05
N MET A 175 17.24 18.87 -7.82
CA MET A 175 18.07 17.71 -7.54
C MET A 175 17.48 16.45 -8.15
N ILE A 176 16.16 16.27 -8.09
CA ILE A 176 15.52 15.07 -8.60
C ILE A 176 15.18 15.23 -10.07
N GLU A 177 14.35 16.20 -10.46
CA GLU A 177 13.75 16.29 -11.79
C GLU A 177 14.77 16.52 -12.91
N ILE A 178 15.76 17.40 -12.68
CA ILE A 178 16.81 17.74 -13.66
C ILE A 178 18.22 17.32 -13.22
N SER A 179 18.32 16.56 -12.13
CA SER A 179 19.57 16.00 -11.62
C SER A 179 20.65 17.06 -11.30
N ASP A 180 20.27 18.21 -10.73
CA ASP A 180 21.24 19.27 -10.39
C ASP A 180 22.19 18.85 -9.26
N ASN A 181 23.49 19.04 -9.48
CA ASN A 181 24.53 18.67 -8.52
C ASN A 181 24.73 19.71 -7.42
N GLU A 182 24.50 21.00 -7.70
CA GLU A 182 24.60 22.03 -6.68
C GLU A 182 23.47 21.89 -5.67
N SER A 183 22.27 21.58 -6.13
CA SER A 183 21.12 21.29 -5.25
C SER A 183 21.38 20.13 -4.30
N TYR A 184 22.01 19.05 -4.79
CA TYR A 184 22.48 17.98 -3.93
C TYR A 184 23.50 18.48 -2.89
N ASN A 185 24.54 19.19 -3.32
CA ASN A 185 25.58 19.67 -2.42
C ASN A 185 25.01 20.60 -1.34
N GLU A 186 24.07 21.47 -1.69
CA GLU A 186 23.42 22.38 -0.76
C GLU A 186 22.47 21.65 0.19
N LEU A 187 21.65 20.70 -0.29
CA LEU A 187 20.80 19.89 0.61
C LEU A 187 21.61 19.09 1.62
N VAL A 188 22.77 18.54 1.22
CA VAL A 188 23.69 17.90 2.16
C VAL A 188 24.19 18.91 3.20
N ARG A 189 24.62 20.11 2.79
CA ARG A 189 25.09 21.15 3.73
C ARG A 189 24.00 21.58 4.72
N ILE A 190 22.77 21.80 4.25
CA ILE A 190 21.66 22.30 5.07
C ILE A 190 21.33 21.37 6.23
N GLN A 191 21.69 20.08 6.15
CA GLN A 191 21.57 19.14 7.27
C GLN A 191 22.35 19.61 8.52
N SER A 192 23.44 20.39 8.37
CA SER A 192 24.18 21.01 9.47
C SER A 192 23.84 22.49 9.63
N SER A 193 23.72 22.96 10.87
CA SER A 193 23.50 24.37 11.20
C SER A 193 24.62 25.30 10.71
N ASP A 194 25.85 24.79 10.59
CA ASP A 194 27.00 25.56 10.08
C ASP A 194 27.14 25.46 8.54
N ARG A 195 26.21 24.76 7.88
CA ARG A 195 26.26 24.42 6.44
C ARG A 195 27.55 23.69 6.04
N ASP A 196 28.09 22.90 6.95
CA ASP A 196 29.25 22.06 6.69
C ASP A 196 28.84 20.78 5.96
N PHE A 197 29.54 20.47 4.87
CA PHE A 197 29.22 19.31 4.04
C PHE A 197 29.56 17.99 4.73
N ALA A 198 30.68 17.93 5.45
CA ALA A 198 31.12 16.70 6.10
C ALA A 198 30.19 16.34 7.27
N GLU A 199 29.76 17.33 8.05
CA GLU A 199 28.72 17.13 9.07
C GLU A 199 27.39 16.73 8.44
N GLY A 200 27.03 17.35 7.31
CA GLY A 200 25.84 17.00 6.53
C GLY A 200 25.81 15.53 6.07
N CYS A 201 26.94 15.04 5.55
CA CYS A 201 27.13 13.61 5.27
C CYS A 201 26.89 12.75 6.50
N GLY A 202 27.35 13.18 7.68
CA GLY A 202 27.13 12.47 8.95
C GLY A 202 25.66 12.25 9.24
N PHE A 203 24.83 13.30 9.19
CA PHE A 203 23.40 13.20 9.43
C PHE A 203 22.68 12.30 8.41
N ILE A 204 23.08 12.35 7.14
CA ILE A 204 22.49 11.48 6.11
C ILE A 204 22.91 10.02 6.35
N ASN A 205 24.17 9.74 6.67
CA ASN A 205 24.61 8.36 6.94
C ASN A 205 24.03 7.79 8.24
N ASP A 206 23.72 8.62 9.24
CA ASP A 206 22.99 8.20 10.43
C ASP A 206 21.59 7.70 10.05
N TYR A 207 20.85 8.46 9.23
CA TYR A 207 19.59 8.01 8.65
C TYR A 207 19.75 6.70 7.87
N LEU A 208 20.78 6.61 7.02
CA LEU A 208 21.02 5.40 6.23
C LEU A 208 21.25 4.17 7.11
N GLN A 209 21.96 4.33 8.21
CA GLN A 209 22.19 3.25 9.18
C GLN A 209 20.91 2.87 9.93
N GLU A 210 20.12 3.85 10.36
CA GLU A 210 18.87 3.63 11.11
C GLU A 210 17.83 2.88 10.27
N GLU A 211 17.68 3.26 9.00
CA GLU A 211 16.79 2.59 8.06
C GLU A 211 17.38 1.31 7.47
N GLY A 212 18.65 1.02 7.72
CA GLY A 212 19.30 -0.22 7.32
C GLY A 212 19.66 -0.31 5.83
N TYR A 213 20.11 0.79 5.23
CA TYR A 213 20.72 0.84 3.89
C TYR A 213 22.21 0.51 4.01
N THR A 214 22.55 -0.78 3.98
CA THR A 214 23.89 -1.26 4.35
C THR A 214 24.92 -1.22 3.22
N GLY A 215 24.47 -1.06 1.98
CA GLY A 215 25.29 -0.93 0.78
C GLY A 215 25.49 0.51 0.32
N THR A 216 24.95 1.48 1.06
CA THR A 216 24.88 2.90 0.66
C THR A 216 25.64 3.81 1.61
N GLY A 217 26.32 4.81 1.04
CA GLY A 217 27.04 5.84 1.79
C GLY A 217 27.16 7.16 1.02
N VAL A 218 27.00 8.26 1.74
CA VAL A 218 27.10 9.63 1.24
C VAL A 218 28.33 10.32 1.83
N HIS A 219 29.32 10.64 0.99
CA HIS A 219 30.64 11.05 1.46
C HIS A 219 31.26 12.22 0.69
N THR A 220 30.86 12.47 -0.56
CA THR A 220 31.52 13.41 -1.47
C THR A 220 30.54 14.31 -2.21
N THR A 221 30.93 15.57 -2.44
CA THR A 221 30.20 16.50 -3.30
C THR A 221 30.13 16.00 -4.75
N LEU A 222 29.04 16.33 -5.45
CA LEU A 222 28.90 16.07 -6.89
C LEU A 222 29.37 17.26 -7.74
N HIS A 223 29.84 16.97 -8.94
CA HIS A 223 30.34 17.95 -9.90
C HIS A 223 29.97 17.61 -11.35
N PRO A 224 29.81 18.60 -12.25
CA PRO A 224 30.06 20.04 -12.07
C PRO A 224 29.03 20.70 -11.14
N ALA A 225 29.47 21.67 -10.34
CA ALA A 225 28.65 22.42 -9.38
C ALA A 225 29.27 23.80 -9.14
N ALA A 226 28.52 24.73 -8.53
CA ALA A 226 29.02 26.07 -8.21
C ALA A 226 29.91 26.05 -6.96
N SER A 227 29.55 25.19 -6.00
CA SER A 227 30.31 24.87 -4.81
C SER A 227 31.63 24.15 -5.15
N GLY A 228 32.62 24.35 -4.29
CA GLY A 228 33.90 23.64 -4.35
C GLY A 228 33.78 22.20 -3.82
N THR A 229 34.76 21.36 -4.16
CA THR A 229 34.82 19.98 -3.68
C THR A 229 34.95 19.90 -2.16
N ALA A 230 34.14 19.03 -1.56
CA ALA A 230 34.22 18.68 -0.14
C ALA A 230 33.95 17.18 0.05
N ASN A 231 34.40 16.63 1.17
CA ASN A 231 34.12 15.26 1.62
C ASN A 231 34.26 15.15 3.14
N ASP A 232 33.77 14.05 3.69
CA ASP A 232 33.88 13.70 5.12
C ASP A 232 35.12 12.85 5.45
N GLY A 233 35.91 12.48 4.45
CA GLY A 233 37.10 11.63 4.59
C GLY A 233 36.82 10.14 4.78
N MET A 234 35.56 9.68 4.61
CA MET A 234 35.14 8.29 4.83
C MET A 234 35.11 7.44 3.55
N GLY A 235 35.28 8.04 2.38
CA GLY A 235 35.35 7.33 1.11
C GLY A 235 34.71 8.10 -0.03
N ASP A 236 34.38 7.39 -1.10
CA ASP A 236 33.55 7.88 -2.19
C ASP A 236 32.08 7.50 -1.94
N ASN A 237 31.14 8.21 -2.58
CA ASN A 237 29.73 7.82 -2.56
C ASN A 237 29.59 6.37 -3.09
N VAL A 238 28.70 5.59 -2.48
CA VAL A 238 28.42 4.19 -2.85
C VAL A 238 26.93 3.89 -2.70
N THR A 239 26.38 3.02 -3.54
CA THR A 239 25.07 2.40 -3.37
C THR A 239 25.07 1.01 -4.01
N CYS A 240 24.03 0.22 -3.74
CA CYS A 240 23.75 -1.02 -4.45
C CYS A 240 22.29 -1.06 -4.94
N VAL A 241 21.95 -2.04 -5.79
CA VAL A 241 20.60 -2.15 -6.37
C VAL A 241 19.55 -2.57 -5.34
N GLU A 242 19.92 -3.36 -4.33
CA GLU A 242 19.02 -3.76 -3.25
C GLU A 242 18.62 -2.56 -2.36
N ASP A 243 19.56 -1.69 -1.99
CA ASP A 243 19.22 -0.48 -1.23
C ASP A 243 18.36 0.49 -2.05
N CYS A 244 18.61 0.58 -3.37
CA CYS A 244 17.76 1.39 -4.26
C CYS A 244 16.34 0.82 -4.33
N GLY A 245 16.21 -0.49 -4.49
CA GLY A 245 14.93 -1.18 -4.52
C GLY A 245 14.13 -0.96 -3.24
N LYS A 246 14.78 -1.21 -2.10
CA LYS A 246 14.20 -0.98 -0.77
C LYS A 246 13.72 0.45 -0.54
N LEU A 247 14.45 1.46 -1.01
CA LEU A 247 14.01 2.85 -0.86
C LEU A 247 12.77 3.13 -1.74
N LEU A 248 12.78 2.66 -2.98
CA LEU A 248 11.65 2.82 -3.89
C LEU A 248 10.39 2.08 -3.39
N GLU A 249 10.56 0.89 -2.81
CA GLU A 249 9.48 0.11 -2.19
C GLU A 249 8.83 0.88 -1.02
N GLN A 250 9.64 1.45 -0.13
CA GLN A 250 9.14 2.26 0.98
C GLN A 250 8.41 3.52 0.49
N ILE A 251 8.93 4.18 -0.55
CA ILE A 251 8.24 5.33 -1.17
C ILE A 251 6.90 4.89 -1.76
N TYR A 252 6.87 3.78 -2.51
CA TYR A 252 5.66 3.23 -3.11
C TYR A 252 4.58 2.89 -2.07
N LYS A 253 4.98 2.25 -0.97
CA LYS A 253 4.07 1.87 0.14
C LYS A 253 3.61 3.05 0.99
N GLY A 254 4.24 4.23 0.85
CA GLY A 254 3.96 5.38 1.70
C GLY A 254 4.60 5.28 3.10
N GLU A 255 5.69 4.53 3.20
CA GLU A 255 6.40 4.16 4.43
C GLU A 255 7.78 4.83 4.55
N CYS A 256 8.24 5.53 3.52
CA CYS A 256 9.45 6.37 3.60
C CYS A 256 9.08 7.70 4.28
N GLY A 257 9.25 7.76 5.61
CA GLY A 257 8.75 8.86 6.44
C GLY A 257 7.23 8.73 6.64
N SER A 258 6.49 9.80 6.39
CA SER A 258 5.02 9.79 6.36
C SER A 258 4.46 9.54 4.96
N GLN A 259 3.18 9.15 4.89
CA GLN A 259 2.47 8.97 3.62
C GLN A 259 2.46 10.23 2.74
N GLU A 260 2.42 11.43 3.35
CA GLU A 260 2.49 12.70 2.63
C GLU A 260 3.88 12.92 2.02
N GLU A 261 4.93 12.69 2.81
CA GLU A 261 6.32 12.85 2.37
C GLU A 261 6.70 11.83 1.28
N SER A 262 6.27 10.57 1.43
CA SER A 262 6.39 9.57 0.36
C SER A 262 5.66 9.98 -0.92
N GLY A 263 4.48 10.60 -0.80
CA GLY A 263 3.75 11.15 -1.94
C GLY A 263 4.50 12.27 -2.66
N GLU A 264 5.15 13.17 -1.90
CA GLU A 264 5.99 14.24 -2.46
C GLU A 264 7.26 13.68 -3.12
N MET A 265 7.93 12.69 -2.50
CA MET A 265 9.08 12.00 -3.11
C MET A 265 8.68 11.31 -4.42
N LEU A 266 7.52 10.65 -4.43
CA LEU A 266 7.00 10.01 -5.62
C LEU A 266 6.70 11.03 -6.73
N HIS A 267 6.10 12.18 -6.38
CA HIS A 267 5.82 13.25 -7.33
C HIS A 267 7.09 13.77 -8.01
N LEU A 268 8.16 14.00 -7.24
CA LEU A 268 9.46 14.43 -7.78
C LEU A 268 10.05 13.39 -8.74
N LEU A 269 9.96 12.11 -8.38
CA LEU A 269 10.49 11.00 -9.20
C LEU A 269 9.70 10.82 -10.51
N LEU A 270 8.38 11.06 -10.50
CA LEU A 270 7.54 11.03 -11.70
C LEU A 270 7.86 12.17 -12.68
N ASN A 271 8.37 13.30 -12.18
CA ASN A 271 8.72 14.46 -13.00
C ASN A 271 10.17 14.43 -13.52
N GLN A 272 10.91 13.31 -13.37
CA GLN A 272 12.25 13.17 -13.93
C GLN A 272 12.26 13.42 -15.45
N GLU A 273 13.10 14.37 -15.90
CA GLU A 273 13.12 14.76 -17.31
C GLU A 273 13.93 13.80 -18.21
N ASN A 274 14.92 13.09 -17.65
CA ASN A 274 15.78 12.20 -18.44
C ASN A 274 15.16 10.81 -18.62
N THR A 275 14.30 10.66 -19.64
CA THR A 275 13.56 9.42 -19.91
C THR A 275 14.27 8.44 -20.86
N LEU A 276 15.59 8.57 -21.08
CA LEU A 276 16.30 7.81 -22.12
C LEU A 276 16.57 6.33 -21.80
N LYS A 277 16.51 5.93 -20.52
CA LYS A 277 16.92 4.60 -20.03
C LYS A 277 15.71 3.70 -19.80
N ILE A 278 15.29 3.44 -18.55
CA ILE A 278 14.13 2.56 -18.26
C ILE A 278 12.89 3.05 -19.01
N PRO A 279 12.48 4.33 -18.93
CA PRO A 279 11.28 4.78 -19.65
C PRO A 279 11.36 4.62 -21.17
N GLY A 280 12.58 4.64 -21.74
CA GLY A 280 12.80 4.49 -23.18
C GLY A 280 12.60 3.06 -23.68
N GLY A 281 12.57 2.07 -22.79
CA GLY A 281 12.30 0.66 -23.10
C GLY A 281 10.86 0.22 -22.89
N LEU A 282 9.97 1.13 -22.44
CA LEU A 282 8.60 0.80 -22.09
C LEU A 282 7.61 1.22 -23.19
N PRO A 283 6.41 0.59 -23.24
CA PRO A 283 5.32 1.05 -24.08
C PRO A 283 4.92 2.51 -23.83
N GLU A 284 4.39 3.17 -24.85
CA GLU A 284 3.94 4.57 -24.74
C GLU A 284 2.81 4.70 -23.71
N GLY A 285 3.00 5.60 -22.74
CA GLY A 285 2.01 5.92 -21.72
C GLY A 285 2.21 5.22 -20.38
N VAL A 286 3.16 4.28 -20.29
CA VAL A 286 3.59 3.71 -19.00
C VAL A 286 4.29 4.79 -18.17
N GLU A 287 3.78 5.05 -16.97
CA GLU A 287 4.37 6.03 -16.05
C GLU A 287 5.53 5.38 -15.28
N VAL A 288 6.59 6.14 -15.05
CA VAL A 288 7.76 5.68 -14.29
C VAL A 288 8.20 6.75 -13.32
N ALA A 289 8.22 6.43 -12.04
CA ALA A 289 8.86 7.26 -11.03
C ALA A 289 10.31 6.83 -10.88
N HIS A 290 11.27 7.61 -11.37
CA HIS A 290 12.65 7.13 -11.51
C HIS A 290 13.73 8.16 -11.27
N LYS A 291 14.97 7.67 -11.11
CA LYS A 291 16.17 8.49 -11.03
C LYS A 291 17.30 7.88 -11.84
N THR A 292 17.84 8.68 -12.75
CA THR A 292 19.06 8.33 -13.48
C THR A 292 20.33 8.69 -12.71
N GLY A 293 21.41 7.96 -13.00
CA GLY A 293 22.78 8.32 -12.68
C GLY A 293 23.73 8.00 -13.83
N GLU A 294 24.58 8.94 -14.22
CA GLU A 294 25.52 8.71 -15.33
C GLU A 294 26.82 9.47 -15.19
N THR A 295 27.89 8.84 -15.68
CA THR A 295 29.15 9.48 -16.05
C THR A 295 29.59 8.95 -17.42
N SER A 296 30.84 9.20 -17.81
CA SER A 296 31.45 8.50 -18.96
C SER A 296 31.68 7.01 -18.73
N GLU A 297 31.72 6.56 -17.47
CA GLU A 297 32.11 5.19 -17.08
C GLU A 297 30.96 4.37 -16.50
N VAL A 298 29.87 5.02 -16.08
CA VAL A 298 28.71 4.36 -15.48
C VAL A 298 27.41 4.85 -16.10
N GLN A 299 26.43 3.95 -16.17
CA GLN A 299 25.07 4.23 -16.62
C GLN A 299 24.08 3.48 -15.72
N HIS A 300 23.34 4.24 -14.91
CA HIS A 300 22.40 3.75 -13.92
C HIS A 300 21.02 4.34 -14.15
N ASP A 301 19.98 3.58 -13.85
CA ASP A 301 18.60 4.06 -13.72
C ASP A 301 17.85 3.12 -12.79
N VAL A 302 17.05 3.68 -11.90
CA VAL A 302 16.22 2.91 -10.97
C VAL A 302 14.86 3.56 -10.90
N GLY A 303 13.79 2.77 -10.88
CA GLY A 303 12.44 3.33 -10.81
C GLY A 303 11.34 2.35 -10.49
N ILE A 304 10.20 2.92 -10.11
CA ILE A 304 8.90 2.26 -9.97
C ILE A 304 8.19 2.40 -11.32
N VAL A 305 7.82 1.28 -11.92
CA VAL A 305 7.09 1.20 -13.19
C VAL A 305 5.63 0.89 -12.90
N TYR A 306 4.73 1.74 -13.39
CA TYR A 306 3.28 1.57 -13.24
C TYR A 306 2.73 0.79 -14.44
N GLY A 307 2.67 -0.53 -14.31
CA GLY A 307 2.28 -1.44 -15.37
C GLY A 307 0.78 -1.49 -15.62
N GLU A 308 0.36 -2.10 -16.74
CA GLU A 308 -1.07 -2.30 -17.02
C GLU A 308 -1.72 -3.31 -16.06
N ASN A 309 -0.97 -4.33 -15.66
CA ASN A 309 -1.42 -5.42 -14.80
C ASN A 309 -0.67 -5.45 -13.46
N THR A 310 0.62 -5.16 -13.49
CA THR A 310 1.53 -5.34 -12.35
C THR A 310 2.49 -4.17 -12.27
N ASP A 311 2.46 -3.46 -11.14
CA ASP A 311 3.46 -2.47 -10.77
C ASP A 311 4.71 -3.18 -10.27
N PHE A 312 5.88 -2.65 -10.64
CA PHE A 312 7.15 -3.28 -10.26
C PHE A 312 8.27 -2.25 -10.08
N ILE A 313 9.29 -2.63 -9.32
CA ILE A 313 10.53 -1.87 -9.22
C ILE A 313 11.58 -2.52 -10.11
N LEU A 314 12.29 -1.68 -10.87
CA LEU A 314 13.44 -2.08 -11.66
C LEU A 314 14.62 -1.17 -11.33
N CYS A 315 15.69 -1.74 -10.79
CA CYS A 315 16.93 -1.05 -10.55
C CYS A 315 18.03 -1.65 -11.43
N ILE A 316 18.64 -0.82 -12.28
CA ILE A 316 19.74 -1.23 -13.15
C ILE A 316 20.95 -0.33 -12.86
N MET A 317 22.07 -0.96 -12.51
CA MET A 317 23.34 -0.27 -12.34
C MET A 317 24.41 -0.92 -13.20
N VAL A 318 24.98 -0.15 -14.13
CA VAL A 318 26.04 -0.60 -15.03
C VAL A 318 27.33 0.20 -14.86
N ASP A 319 28.46 -0.50 -14.73
CA ASP A 319 29.81 0.08 -14.80
C ASP A 319 30.71 -0.68 -15.80
N ASN A 320 31.97 -0.24 -15.94
CA ASN A 320 32.98 -0.91 -16.76
C ASN A 320 32.58 -1.05 -18.25
N ILE A 321 31.79 -0.10 -18.75
CA ILE A 321 31.27 -0.08 -20.12
C ILE A 321 32.32 0.45 -21.10
N THR A 322 32.30 -0.08 -22.33
CA THR A 322 33.16 0.42 -23.41
C THR A 322 32.61 1.73 -23.99
N SER A 323 31.28 1.89 -24.04
CA SER A 323 30.61 3.08 -24.57
C SER A 323 29.16 3.17 -24.09
N ALA A 324 28.75 4.34 -23.56
CA ALA A 324 27.36 4.60 -23.17
C ALA A 324 26.34 4.38 -24.31
N ALA A 325 26.74 4.63 -25.56
CA ALA A 325 25.86 4.42 -26.71
C ALA A 325 25.50 2.94 -26.96
N ASN A 326 26.32 2.00 -26.46
CA ASN A 326 26.04 0.57 -26.56
C ASN A 326 25.08 0.09 -25.46
N VAL A 327 24.96 0.86 -24.38
CA VAL A 327 24.22 0.48 -23.18
C VAL A 327 22.74 0.79 -23.31
N TYR A 328 22.33 1.86 -24.01
CA TYR A 328 20.91 2.19 -24.15
C TYR A 328 20.07 1.08 -24.80
N PRO A 329 20.47 0.46 -25.93
CA PRO A 329 19.71 -0.66 -26.48
C PRO A 329 19.60 -1.86 -25.52
N GLN A 330 20.64 -2.11 -24.72
CA GLN A 330 20.65 -3.18 -23.71
C GLN A 330 19.72 -2.85 -22.53
N TYR A 331 19.66 -1.58 -22.12
CA TYR A 331 18.66 -1.10 -21.16
C TYR A 331 17.24 -1.32 -21.66
N HIS A 332 16.99 -0.97 -22.92
CA HIS A 332 15.65 -1.08 -23.52
C HIS A 332 15.24 -2.54 -23.65
N GLU A 333 16.12 -3.42 -24.15
CA GLU A 333 15.85 -4.86 -24.24
C GLU A 333 15.57 -5.49 -22.87
N LEU A 334 16.38 -5.17 -21.86
CA LEU A 334 16.17 -5.66 -20.50
C LEU A 334 14.84 -5.14 -19.91
N THR A 335 14.54 -3.85 -20.10
CA THR A 335 13.31 -3.23 -19.59
C THR A 335 12.07 -3.82 -20.26
N GLU A 336 12.08 -3.97 -21.59
CA GLU A 336 11.02 -4.62 -22.37
C GLU A 336 10.83 -6.06 -21.88
N THR A 337 11.90 -6.82 -21.70
CA THR A 337 11.83 -8.20 -21.19
C THR A 337 11.17 -8.30 -19.81
N VAL A 338 11.54 -7.41 -18.88
CA VAL A 338 10.94 -7.38 -17.54
C VAL A 338 9.48 -6.96 -17.62
N TYR A 339 9.17 -5.93 -18.39
CA TYR A 339 7.80 -5.44 -18.57
C TYR A 339 6.90 -6.52 -19.15
N ASP A 340 7.30 -7.17 -20.24
CA ASP A 340 6.51 -8.19 -20.92
C ASP A 340 6.24 -9.38 -20.01
N ALA A 341 7.24 -9.83 -19.24
CA ALA A 341 7.08 -10.93 -18.31
C ALA A 341 6.05 -10.64 -17.20
N LEU A 342 5.91 -9.38 -16.78
CA LEU A 342 5.01 -8.98 -15.70
C LEU A 342 3.66 -8.44 -16.20
N ASN A 343 3.57 -7.95 -17.44
CA ASN A 343 2.40 -7.23 -17.93
C ASN A 343 1.77 -7.78 -19.22
N GLU A 344 2.42 -8.68 -19.97
CA GLU A 344 1.89 -9.23 -21.24
C GLU A 344 1.37 -10.68 -21.13
N ILE A 345 0.51 -10.97 -20.15
CA ILE A 345 -0.14 -12.30 -19.99
C ILE A 345 -1.44 -12.43 -20.80
#